data_AF-A0A224YB19-F1
#
_entry.id   AF-A0A224YB19-F1
#
_cell.length_a   1.000
_cell.length_b   1.000
_cell.length_c   1.000
_cell.angle_alpha   90.00
_cell.angle_beta   90.00
_cell.angle_gamma   90.00
#
_symmetry.space_group_name_H-M   'P 1'
#
loop_
_entity.id
_entity.type
_entity.pdbx_description
1 polymer ?
#
loop_
_entity_poly.entity_id
_entity_poly.type
_entity_poly.pdbx_seq_one_letter_code
_entity_poly.pdbx_strand_id
1 'polypeptide(L)'
;MRNVLPSCVVIFLGIFLLAVIGHHDANATPALDIQQRHEESMTEGLKVELKGVGAPCHWSDECNQTLCCLNYGNGTQSCQKRPTAQGEECYPEKIMLTPWEDEVPYSGACPCGEGFYCDTASNGDSRREQNAKARSEESVKLGHCKVNGTAQEAR
;
A
#
# COMPACT_ATOMS: atom_id res chain seq x y z
N MET A 1 -70.54 -6.59 15.21
CA MET A 1 -69.44 -7.45 15.69
C MET A 1 -68.74 -8.02 14.48
N ARG A 2 -67.59 -7.46 14.10
CA ARG A 2 -66.79 -7.95 12.97
C ARG A 2 -65.51 -8.53 13.55
N ASN A 3 -65.46 -9.85 13.52
CA ASN A 3 -64.35 -10.67 14.00
C ASN A 3 -63.12 -10.36 13.15
N VAL A 4 -62.18 -9.64 13.74
CA VAL A 4 -60.83 -9.48 13.19
C VAL A 4 -60.23 -10.88 13.15
N LEU A 5 -60.02 -11.39 11.94
CA LEU A 5 -59.56 -12.75 11.70
C LEU A 5 -58.25 -12.98 12.48
N PRO A 6 -58.18 -14.02 13.33
CA PRO A 6 -56.98 -14.35 14.12
C PRO A 6 -55.74 -14.64 13.26
N SER A 7 -55.92 -14.72 11.93
CA SER A 7 -54.88 -14.93 10.93
C SER A 7 -53.78 -13.86 10.94
N CYS A 8 -54.12 -12.58 11.14
CA CYS A 8 -53.10 -11.52 11.06
C CYS A 8 -52.12 -11.52 12.24
N VAL A 9 -52.58 -11.87 13.45
CA VAL A 9 -51.73 -11.89 14.65
C VAL A 9 -50.71 -13.04 14.57
N VAL A 10 -51.08 -14.17 13.97
CA VAL A 10 -50.18 -15.32 13.79
C VAL A 10 -49.05 -15.01 12.81
N ILE A 11 -49.34 -14.25 11.75
CA ILE A 11 -48.33 -13.87 10.75
C ILE A 11 -47.27 -12.92 11.36
N PHE A 12 -47.70 -11.93 12.14
CA PHE A 12 -46.76 -11.01 12.79
C PHE A 12 -45.89 -11.70 13.86
N LEU A 13 -46.45 -12.66 14.62
CA LEU A 13 -45.67 -13.49 15.55
C LEU A 13 -44.66 -14.41 14.84
N GLY A 14 -45.02 -14.98 13.70
CA GLY A 14 -44.12 -15.82 12.89
C GLY A 14 -42.93 -15.05 12.32
N ILE A 15 -43.13 -13.82 11.86
CA ILE A 15 -42.04 -12.97 11.33
C ILE A 15 -41.09 -12.53 12.47
N PHE A 16 -41.63 -12.20 13.64
CA PHE A 16 -40.80 -11.82 14.80
C PHE A 16 -39.96 -13.00 15.32
N LEU A 17 -40.48 -14.23 15.32
CA LEU A 17 -39.72 -15.43 15.70
C LEU A 17 -38.58 -15.74 14.74
N LEU A 18 -38.72 -15.49 13.44
CA LEU A 18 -37.64 -15.66 12.45
C LEU A 18 -36.50 -14.64 12.63
N ALA A 19 -36.79 -13.41 13.08
CA ALA A 19 -35.78 -12.39 13.30
C ALA A 19 -34.90 -12.64 14.54
N VAL A 20 -35.44 -13.30 15.57
CA VAL A 20 -34.71 -13.59 16.82
C VAL A 20 -33.71 -14.74 16.66
N ILE A 21 -33.99 -15.72 15.81
CA ILE A 21 -33.08 -16.87 15.57
C ILE A 21 -31.84 -16.42 14.78
N GLY A 22 -31.93 -15.40 13.93
CA GLY A 22 -30.80 -14.90 13.14
C GLY A 22 -29.75 -14.10 13.94
N HIS A 23 -30.09 -13.59 15.11
CA HIS A 23 -29.19 -12.73 15.90
C HIS A 23 -28.57 -13.41 17.13
N HIS A 24 -29.04 -14.59 17.52
CA HIS A 24 -28.59 -15.29 18.73
C HIS A 24 -27.88 -16.64 18.48
N ASP A 25 -27.88 -17.18 17.26
CA ASP A 25 -27.00 -18.29 16.88
C ASP A 25 -25.69 -17.78 16.26
N ALA A 26 -24.92 -17.11 17.12
CA ALA A 26 -23.48 -17.10 17.01
C ALA A 26 -22.95 -18.49 17.40
N ASN A 27 -23.01 -19.49 16.50
CA ASN A 27 -22.13 -20.65 16.60
C ASN A 27 -21.98 -21.40 15.26
N ALA A 28 -20.86 -21.11 14.60
CA ALA A 28 -20.02 -22.00 13.81
C ALA A 28 -20.71 -22.99 12.85
N THR A 29 -20.72 -22.63 11.57
CA THR A 29 -20.51 -23.60 10.49
C THR A 29 -19.12 -24.25 10.63
N PRO A 30 -18.98 -25.58 10.84
CA PRO A 30 -17.74 -26.28 10.51
C PRO A 30 -17.90 -26.85 9.10
N ALA A 31 -17.89 -25.97 8.10
CA ALA A 31 -17.92 -26.39 6.69
C ALA A 31 -16.67 -25.94 5.92
N LEU A 32 -15.71 -25.33 6.61
CA LEU A 32 -14.33 -25.31 6.17
C LEU A 32 -13.51 -26.03 7.24
N ASP A 33 -13.15 -27.28 6.95
CA ASP A 33 -11.89 -27.87 7.39
C ASP A 33 -10.76 -27.03 6.75
N ILE A 34 -10.65 -25.77 7.16
CA ILE A 34 -9.39 -25.06 7.15
C ILE A 34 -8.59 -25.88 8.14
N GLN A 35 -7.74 -26.77 7.62
CA GLN A 35 -6.55 -27.18 8.33
C GLN A 35 -6.10 -25.94 9.10
N GLN A 36 -6.19 -25.99 10.43
CA GLN A 36 -5.36 -25.15 11.26
C GLN A 36 -3.95 -25.49 10.77
N ARG A 37 -3.50 -24.74 9.76
CA ARG A 37 -2.12 -24.68 9.36
C ARG A 37 -1.49 -24.24 10.65
N HIS A 38 -0.88 -25.23 11.29
CA HIS A 38 -0.03 -25.08 12.43
C HIS A 38 0.64 -23.71 12.28
N GLU A 39 0.54 -22.87 13.31
CA GLU A 39 1.43 -21.74 13.47
C GLU A 39 2.86 -22.28 13.65
N GLU A 40 3.37 -23.01 12.66
CA GLU A 40 4.72 -22.81 12.21
C GLU A 40 4.72 -21.38 11.71
N SER A 41 4.96 -20.46 12.64
CA SER A 41 6.20 -19.72 12.66
C SER A 41 7.16 -20.14 11.53
N MET A 42 6.77 -19.89 10.28
CA MET A 42 7.68 -19.82 9.13
C MET A 42 8.46 -18.52 9.28
N THR A 43 9.21 -18.45 10.38
CA THR A 43 10.51 -17.80 10.45
C THR A 43 11.56 -18.74 9.86
N GLU A 44 11.18 -19.68 9.00
CA GLU A 44 12.06 -20.12 7.91
C GLU A 44 12.06 -18.99 6.89
N GLY A 45 12.85 -17.96 7.20
CA GLY A 45 13.23 -16.96 6.23
C GLY A 45 13.80 -17.69 5.03
N LEU A 46 13.01 -17.76 3.96
CA LEU A 46 13.58 -17.76 2.62
C LEU A 46 14.56 -16.59 2.65
N LYS A 47 15.86 -16.90 2.74
CA LYS A 47 16.90 -15.92 2.47
C LYS A 47 16.76 -15.60 0.99
N VAL A 48 15.80 -14.74 0.67
CA VAL A 48 15.73 -14.09 -0.63
C VAL A 48 17.04 -13.33 -0.71
N GLU A 49 17.92 -13.81 -1.58
CA GLU A 49 19.21 -13.16 -1.80
C GLU A 49 18.93 -11.80 -2.43
N LEU A 50 18.94 -10.76 -1.59
CA LEU A 50 18.64 -9.40 -2.02
C LEU A 50 19.69 -8.94 -3.02
N LYS A 51 19.22 -8.41 -4.14
CA LYS A 51 20.05 -7.97 -5.25
C LYS A 51 20.81 -6.69 -4.90
N GLY A 52 22.05 -6.62 -5.37
CA GLY A 52 22.92 -5.46 -5.24
C GLY A 52 22.70 -4.39 -6.31
N VAL A 53 23.46 -3.29 -6.21
CA VAL A 53 23.40 -2.18 -7.17
C VAL A 53 23.71 -2.66 -8.60
N GLY A 54 22.91 -2.23 -9.57
CA GLY A 54 23.05 -2.55 -11.00
C GLY A 54 22.53 -3.93 -11.39
N ALA A 55 22.13 -4.78 -10.44
CA ALA A 55 21.51 -6.06 -10.74
C ALA A 55 20.13 -5.84 -11.39
N PRO A 56 19.72 -6.66 -12.36
CA PRO A 56 18.41 -6.57 -12.97
C PRO A 56 17.32 -6.93 -11.96
N CYS A 57 16.26 -6.13 -11.89
CA CYS A 57 15.13 -6.33 -10.98
C CYS A 57 13.82 -6.21 -11.74
N HIS A 58 12.77 -6.83 -11.21
CA HIS A 58 11.40 -6.55 -11.65
C HIS A 58 10.65 -5.67 -10.64
N TRP A 59 10.96 -5.85 -9.37
CA TRP A 59 10.32 -5.21 -8.23
C TRP A 59 11.37 -4.68 -7.24
N SER A 60 10.98 -3.70 -6.42
CA SER A 60 11.89 -3.05 -5.46
C SER A 60 12.24 -3.92 -4.24
N ASP A 61 11.39 -4.89 -3.89
CA ASP A 61 11.58 -5.89 -2.83
C ASP A 61 12.66 -6.94 -3.17
N GLU A 62 12.96 -7.14 -4.46
CA GLU A 62 14.09 -7.96 -4.91
C GLU A 62 15.45 -7.30 -4.61
N CYS A 63 15.46 -5.97 -4.44
CA CYS A 63 16.66 -5.20 -4.17
C CYS A 63 16.90 -5.07 -2.65
N ASN A 64 18.15 -4.85 -2.25
CA ASN A 64 18.44 -4.52 -0.85
C ASN A 64 17.60 -3.31 -0.37
N GLN A 65 17.20 -3.27 0.90
CA GLN A 65 16.32 -2.24 1.49
C GLN A 65 16.79 -0.79 1.23
N THR A 66 18.10 -0.57 1.08
CA THR A 66 18.66 0.76 0.74
C THR A 66 18.56 1.14 -0.74
N LEU A 67 18.03 0.24 -1.57
CA LEU A 67 17.93 0.35 -3.01
C LEU A 67 16.45 0.42 -3.45
N CYS A 68 16.22 0.81 -4.70
CA CYS A 68 14.94 0.69 -5.36
C CYS A 68 15.14 0.07 -6.75
N CYS A 69 14.11 -0.55 -7.30
CA CYS A 69 14.13 -0.99 -8.69
C CYS A 69 13.78 0.19 -9.61
N LEU A 70 14.73 0.62 -10.44
CA LEU A 70 14.57 1.75 -11.35
C LEU A 70 14.33 1.25 -12.79
N ASN A 71 13.26 1.74 -13.41
CA ASN A 71 12.90 1.53 -14.80
C ASN A 71 13.35 2.71 -15.67
N TYR A 72 14.21 2.43 -16.66
CA TYR A 72 14.78 3.43 -17.56
C TYR A 72 13.90 3.75 -18.77
N GLY A 73 12.72 3.13 -18.91
CA GLY A 73 11.78 3.37 -20.03
C GLY A 73 12.18 2.70 -21.35
N ASN A 74 13.38 2.13 -21.44
CA ASN A 74 13.85 1.33 -22.60
C ASN A 74 13.57 -0.19 -22.44
N GLY A 75 12.75 -0.57 -21.46
CA GLY A 75 12.49 -1.97 -21.10
C GLY A 75 13.53 -2.60 -20.17
N THR A 76 14.56 -1.85 -19.76
CA THR A 76 15.53 -2.31 -18.76
C THR A 76 15.21 -1.74 -17.38
N GLN A 77 15.43 -2.57 -16.35
CA GLN A 77 15.20 -2.23 -14.96
C GLN A 77 16.36 -2.75 -14.12
N SER A 78 16.83 -1.97 -13.16
CA SER A 78 17.93 -2.37 -12.28
C SER A 78 17.86 -1.76 -10.89
N CYS A 79 18.45 -2.43 -9.91
CA CYS A 79 18.52 -1.93 -8.55
C CYS A 79 19.45 -0.71 -8.47
N GLN A 80 18.91 0.44 -8.06
CA GLN A 80 19.64 1.69 -7.91
C GLN A 80 19.60 2.17 -6.46
N LYS A 81 20.59 2.96 -6.05
CA LYS A 81 20.63 3.51 -4.70
C LYS A 81 19.52 4.52 -4.48
N ARG A 82 18.87 4.46 -3.32
CA ARG A 82 18.02 5.56 -2.87
C ARG A 82 18.90 6.78 -2.57
N PRO A 83 18.48 7.99 -2.94
CA PRO A 83 19.21 9.19 -2.58
C PRO A 83 19.24 9.35 -1.05
N THR A 84 20.40 9.71 -0.52
CA THR A 84 20.67 9.81 0.94
C THR A 84 21.26 11.16 1.33
N ALA A 85 21.35 12.10 0.38
CA ALA A 85 21.77 13.47 0.62
C ALA A 85 20.67 14.48 0.27
N GLN A 86 20.71 15.63 0.94
CA GLN A 86 19.83 16.74 0.63
C GLN A 86 20.12 17.28 -0.78
N GLY A 87 19.07 17.56 -1.54
CA GLY A 87 19.17 18.12 -2.89
C GLY A 87 19.38 17.09 -4.00
N GLU A 88 19.48 15.80 -3.68
CA GLU A 88 19.48 14.75 -4.72
C GLU A 88 18.08 14.57 -5.31
N GLU A 89 18.01 14.27 -6.60
CA GLU A 89 16.75 14.05 -7.32
C GLU A 89 16.03 12.80 -6.80
N CYS A 90 14.71 12.90 -6.64
CA CYS A 90 13.92 11.81 -6.08
C CYS A 90 12.55 11.69 -6.75
N TYR A 91 12.00 10.49 -6.65
CA TYR A 91 10.61 10.22 -6.98
C TYR A 91 9.70 10.57 -5.78
N PRO A 92 8.60 11.31 -5.99
CA PRO A 92 7.82 11.90 -4.91
C PRO A 92 7.02 10.91 -4.07
N GLU A 93 6.53 9.84 -4.69
CA GLU A 93 5.57 8.92 -4.07
C GLU A 93 6.22 7.56 -3.84
N LYS A 94 6.26 7.09 -2.60
CA LYS A 94 6.53 5.67 -2.33
C LYS A 94 5.22 4.92 -2.53
N ILE A 95 5.14 4.09 -3.57
CA ILE A 95 3.94 3.30 -3.83
C ILE A 95 4.04 2.02 -2.99
N MET A 96 3.36 2.04 -1.86
CA MET A 96 3.25 0.91 -0.95
C MET A 96 2.01 0.10 -1.30
N LEU A 97 2.21 -1.08 -1.88
CA LEU A 97 1.11 -2.03 -2.15
C LEU A 97 0.75 -2.83 -0.88
N THR A 98 1.73 -3.04 0.00
CA THR A 98 1.53 -3.55 1.36
C THR A 98 1.93 -2.50 2.39
N PRO A 99 1.45 -2.58 3.65
CA PRO A 99 1.75 -1.57 4.67
C PRO A 99 3.24 -1.49 5.07
N TRP A 100 4.09 -2.39 4.55
CA TRP A 100 5.43 -2.62 5.06
C TRP A 100 6.50 -2.52 3.97
N GLU A 101 6.16 -2.68 2.69
CA GLU A 101 7.17 -2.81 1.64
C GLU A 101 6.91 -1.94 0.42
N ASP A 102 8.02 -1.48 -0.15
CA ASP A 102 8.09 -0.73 -1.39
C ASP A 102 8.20 -1.74 -2.53
N GLU A 103 7.06 -2.06 -3.14
CA GLU A 103 6.95 -3.22 -4.03
C GLU A 103 7.02 -2.83 -5.50
N VAL A 104 7.09 -1.55 -5.87
CA VAL A 104 6.98 -1.12 -7.28
C VAL A 104 8.33 -0.77 -7.92
N PRO A 105 8.47 -0.91 -9.25
CA PRO A 105 9.53 -0.25 -9.99
C PRO A 105 9.22 1.25 -10.16
N TYR A 106 10.25 2.07 -10.04
CA TYR A 106 10.18 3.52 -10.17
C TYR A 106 10.59 4.00 -11.56
N SER A 107 9.97 5.07 -12.05
CA SER A 107 10.37 5.73 -13.30
C SER A 107 11.18 7.00 -13.00
N GLY A 108 12.31 7.18 -13.69
CA GLY A 108 13.14 8.39 -13.58
C GLY A 108 14.12 8.37 -12.41
N ALA A 109 13.65 8.31 -11.17
CA ALA A 109 14.50 8.32 -9.97
C ALA A 109 14.00 7.38 -8.86
N CYS A 110 14.86 7.05 -7.90
CA CYS A 110 14.44 6.35 -6.68
C CYS A 110 13.81 7.36 -5.68
N PRO A 111 12.88 6.92 -4.82
CA PRO A 111 12.43 7.74 -3.69
C PRO A 111 13.55 7.88 -2.66
N CYS A 112 13.50 8.96 -1.86
CA CYS A 112 14.51 9.22 -0.83
C CYS A 112 14.65 8.07 0.17
N GLY A 113 15.89 7.88 0.63
CA GLY A 113 16.24 6.99 1.73
C GLY A 113 15.68 7.47 3.07
N GLU A 114 15.99 6.72 4.12
CA GLU A 114 15.54 7.03 5.49
C GLU A 114 16.02 8.41 5.95
N GLY A 115 15.17 9.13 6.69
CA GLY A 115 15.47 10.48 7.19
C GLY A 115 15.26 11.61 6.19
N PHE A 116 14.88 11.30 4.95
CA PHE A 116 14.60 12.29 3.90
C PHE A 116 13.19 12.12 3.32
N TYR A 117 12.59 13.24 2.91
CA TYR A 117 11.35 13.25 2.14
C TYR A 117 11.59 13.93 0.79
N CYS A 118 10.82 13.53 -0.22
CA CYS A 118 10.96 14.10 -1.56
C CYS A 118 10.09 15.35 -1.69
N ASP A 119 10.71 16.51 -1.90
CA ASP A 119 10.00 17.77 -2.11
C ASP A 119 9.87 18.12 -3.59
N THR A 120 8.63 18.18 -4.09
CA THR A 120 8.31 18.59 -5.45
C THR A 120 8.00 20.09 -5.57
N ALA A 121 7.79 20.78 -4.45
CA ALA A 121 7.43 22.20 -4.45
C ALA A 121 8.58 23.12 -4.88
N SER A 122 9.84 22.70 -4.65
CA SER A 122 11.03 23.47 -5.05
C SER A 122 11.22 23.61 -6.56
N ASN A 123 10.51 22.84 -7.40
CA ASN A 123 10.66 22.85 -8.85
C ASN A 123 9.74 23.84 -9.57
N GLY A 124 9.30 24.91 -8.90
CA GLY A 124 8.56 26.03 -9.51
C GLY A 124 7.19 25.66 -10.08
N ASP A 125 6.12 25.93 -9.34
CA ASP A 125 5.23 27.07 -9.62
C ASP A 125 4.03 26.97 -8.67
N SER A 126 3.97 27.87 -7.69
CA SER A 126 2.84 28.00 -6.79
C SER A 126 1.75 28.87 -7.45
N ARG A 127 1.04 28.36 -8.46
CA ARG A 127 -0.32 28.83 -8.86
C ARG A 127 -0.84 28.09 -10.10
N ARG A 128 -2.10 27.62 -10.01
CA ARG A 128 -2.86 26.75 -10.96
C ARG A 128 -2.38 25.30 -10.87
N GLU A 129 -3.22 24.32 -10.56
CA GLU A 129 -4.43 23.95 -11.28
C GLU A 129 -5.46 23.39 -10.28
N GLN A 130 -6.58 24.09 -10.08
CA GLN A 130 -7.84 23.39 -9.85
C GLN A 130 -8.33 23.02 -11.25
N ASN A 131 -8.60 21.72 -11.45
CA ASN A 131 -9.05 21.06 -12.70
C ASN A 131 -7.94 20.43 -13.55
N ALA A 132 -7.60 19.19 -13.26
CA ALA A 132 -7.13 18.24 -14.26
C ALA A 132 -7.59 16.82 -13.91
N LYS A 133 -8.89 16.56 -14.13
CA LYS A 133 -9.39 15.21 -14.37
C LYS A 133 -9.12 14.88 -15.83
N ALA A 134 -7.87 14.64 -16.18
CA ALA A 134 -7.47 14.22 -17.52
C ALA A 134 -6.45 13.09 -17.38
N ARG A 135 -6.88 11.88 -17.76
CA ARG A 135 -5.95 10.79 -18.08
C ARG A 135 -5.08 11.25 -19.25
N SER A 136 -3.94 11.83 -18.94
CA SER A 136 -2.81 11.96 -19.83
C SER A 136 -1.68 11.14 -19.21
N GLU A 137 -0.78 10.61 -20.03
CA GLU A 137 0.51 10.07 -19.57
C GLU A 137 1.27 11.21 -18.87
N GLU A 138 0.94 11.44 -17.61
CA GLU A 138 1.47 12.53 -16.81
C GLU A 138 2.83 12.05 -16.30
N SER A 139 3.88 12.48 -17.01
CA SER A 139 5.26 12.29 -16.56
C SER A 139 5.37 12.80 -15.13
N VAL A 140 5.58 11.90 -14.17
CA VAL A 140 5.61 12.23 -12.75
C VAL A 140 6.74 13.24 -12.52
N LYS A 141 6.38 14.42 -11.99
CA LYS A 141 7.34 15.48 -11.70
C LYS A 141 8.28 15.03 -10.59
N LEU A 142 9.57 14.89 -10.91
CA LEU A 142 10.62 14.58 -9.94
C LEU A 142 10.81 15.74 -8.95
N GLY A 143 11.21 15.41 -7.73
CA GLY A 143 11.50 16.36 -6.66
C GLY A 143 12.95 16.27 -6.21
N HIS A 144 13.25 16.87 -5.06
CA HIS A 144 14.56 16.81 -4.43
C HIS A 144 14.45 16.40 -2.96
N CYS A 145 15.38 15.57 -2.48
CA CYS A 145 15.38 15.11 -1.10
C CYS A 145 15.64 16.26 -0.13
N LYS A 146 14.79 16.38 0.89
CA LYS A 146 14.94 17.30 2.02
C LYS A 146 14.97 16.52 3.32
N VAL A 147 15.73 17.02 4.29
CA VAL A 147 15.81 16.43 5.63
C VAL A 147 14.45 16.48 6.31
N ASN A 148 14.05 15.38 6.93
CA ASN A 148 12.87 15.37 7.78
C ASN A 148 13.21 16.17 9.05
N GLY A 149 12.48 17.27 9.32
CA GLY A 149 12.82 18.27 10.33
C GLY A 149 12.85 17.80 11.79
N THR A 150 12.66 16.51 12.05
CA THR A 150 12.76 15.89 13.37
C THR A 150 14.18 15.41 13.73
N ALA A 151 15.14 15.46 12.80
CA ALA A 151 16.53 15.00 13.05
C ALA A 151 17.54 16.11 13.36
N GLN A 152 17.10 17.37 13.52
CA GLN A 152 17.98 18.54 13.64
C GLN A 152 18.19 19.08 15.07
N GLU A 153 17.79 18.34 16.10
CA GLU A 153 17.92 18.78 17.51
C GLU A 153 18.83 17.82 18.32
N ALA A 154 20.08 17.63 17.87
CA ALA A 154 21.12 16.98 18.69
C ALA A 154 22.54 17.25 18.17
N ARG A 155 22.94 18.53 18.06
CA ARG A 155 24.37 18.91 18.08
C ARG A 155 24.57 20.26 18.74
#